data_AF-A0A924WUB8-F1
#
_entry.id   AF-A0A924WUB8-F1
#
_cell.length_a   1.000
_cell.length_b   1.000
_cell.length_c   1.000
_cell.angle_alpha   90.00
_cell.angle_beta   90.00
_cell.angle_gamma   90.00
#
_symmetry.space_group_name_H-M   'P 1'
#
loop_
_entity.id
_entity.type
_entity.pdbx_description
1 polymer ?
#
loop_
_entity_poly.entity_id
_entity_poly.type
_entity_poly.pdbx_seq_one_letter_code
_entity_poly.pdbx_strand_id
1 'polypeptide(L)'
;NRNFRNEGISPRHNPEFTMIEAYEAFGSWETMADLVEEMICTVAQKLFGTLIIRHRDTEGTEIQTINLTRPWRRVSMADLVEERTGWKFDQQPLTNARIDELRAHNHGKDMKLAGTPAEQLVEVYEKLIESTLIDPCFVTRVPSVIIPLARKCQDDPFFADVYELAINGQEISPGYSELNDPDVQADNFRHQVGDKDEQQQVDEDFLTALKYGMPPAGGMGLGIDRLVMMLTGAQSIRDVILFPLMRPEAGRNE
;
A
#
# COMPACT_ATOMS: atom_id res chain seq x y z
N ASN A 1 6.48 7.18 -14.24
CA ASN A 1 5.33 6.97 -15.17
C ASN A 1 4.13 7.78 -14.70
N ARG A 2 3.21 8.09 -15.62
CA ARG A 2 1.85 8.56 -15.27
C ARG A 2 0.94 7.34 -15.33
N ASN A 3 0.27 7.04 -14.22
CA ASN A 3 -0.70 5.96 -14.12
C ASN A 3 -2.11 6.55 -14.17
N PHE A 4 -3.04 5.77 -14.75
CA PHE A 4 -4.43 6.17 -14.95
C PHE A 4 -5.34 5.12 -14.32
N ARG A 5 -6.25 5.54 -13.44
CA ARG A 5 -7.26 4.68 -12.81
C ARG A 5 -8.62 5.32 -12.89
N ASN A 6 -9.62 4.59 -13.38
CA ASN A 6 -10.99 5.06 -13.50
C ASN A 6 -11.73 4.92 -12.16
N GLU A 7 -11.21 5.59 -11.14
CA GLU A 7 -11.67 5.54 -9.76
C GLU A 7 -12.22 6.91 -9.31
N GLY A 8 -12.85 6.93 -8.14
CA GLY A 8 -13.39 8.15 -7.55
C GLY A 8 -12.32 9.18 -7.16
N ILE A 9 -12.65 10.47 -7.28
CA ILE A 9 -11.79 11.58 -6.83
C ILE A 9 -11.95 11.77 -5.32
N SER A 10 -10.84 11.84 -4.58
CA SER A 10 -10.81 12.14 -3.14
C SER A 10 -9.61 13.03 -2.79
N PRO A 11 -9.46 13.52 -1.54
CA PRO A 11 -8.26 14.27 -1.13
C PRO A 11 -6.94 13.51 -1.34
N ARG A 12 -6.99 12.17 -1.48
CA ARG A 12 -5.82 11.30 -1.65
C ARG A 12 -5.76 10.59 -3.02
N HIS A 13 -6.78 10.76 -3.86
CA HIS A 13 -6.91 10.03 -5.13
C HIS A 13 -7.25 10.99 -6.26
N ASN A 14 -6.43 10.96 -7.31
CA ASN A 14 -6.66 11.64 -8.57
C ASN A 14 -6.60 10.58 -9.70
N PRO A 15 -7.49 10.64 -10.72
CA PRO A 15 -7.55 9.60 -11.75
C PRO A 15 -6.25 9.43 -12.55
N GLU A 16 -5.43 10.48 -12.59
CA GLU A 16 -4.07 10.40 -13.11
C GLU A 16 -3.06 10.78 -12.02
N PHE A 17 -2.02 9.99 -11.83
CA PHE A 17 -1.01 10.23 -10.78
C PHE A 17 0.36 9.72 -11.20
N THR A 18 1.40 10.28 -10.59
CA THR A 18 2.79 9.99 -10.91
C THR A 18 3.33 8.90 -9.99
N MET A 19 3.89 7.86 -10.59
CA MET A 19 4.58 6.79 -9.87
C MET A 19 6.01 6.66 -10.38
N ILE A 20 6.91 6.16 -9.52
CA ILE A 20 8.15 5.52 -9.94
C ILE A 20 7.98 4.03 -9.69
N GLU A 21 8.32 3.21 -10.67
CA GLU A 21 8.49 1.78 -10.50
C GLU A 21 9.97 1.42 -10.71
N ALA A 22 10.47 0.50 -9.90
CA ALA A 22 11.83 -0.01 -9.99
C ALA A 22 11.81 -1.52 -9.85
N TYR A 23 12.66 -2.20 -10.62
CA TYR A 23 12.86 -3.64 -10.58
C TYR A 23 14.35 -3.95 -10.51
N GLU A 24 14.73 -4.85 -9.61
CA GLU A 24 16.11 -5.27 -9.37
C GLU A 24 16.25 -6.78 -9.56
N ALA A 25 17.00 -7.19 -10.59
CA ALA A 25 17.37 -8.59 -10.75
C ALA A 25 18.29 -9.03 -9.61
N PHE A 26 18.03 -10.23 -9.10
CA PHE A 26 18.62 -10.82 -7.89
C PHE A 26 18.30 -10.06 -6.60
N GLY A 27 17.33 -9.15 -6.62
CA GLY A 27 16.77 -8.47 -5.45
C GLY A 27 15.62 -9.22 -4.79
N SER A 28 15.08 -8.63 -3.73
CA SER A 28 13.91 -9.10 -2.97
C SER A 28 13.11 -7.91 -2.44
N TRP A 29 12.01 -8.18 -1.72
CA TRP A 29 11.26 -7.10 -1.07
C TRP A 29 12.13 -6.34 -0.06
N GLU A 30 13.08 -7.01 0.61
CA GLU A 30 14.00 -6.37 1.54
C GLU A 30 14.95 -5.39 0.85
N THR A 31 15.48 -5.74 -0.32
CA THR A 31 16.37 -4.83 -1.07
C THR A 31 15.59 -3.62 -1.58
N MET A 32 14.33 -3.81 -1.98
CA MET A 32 13.42 -2.72 -2.33
C MET A 32 13.06 -1.83 -1.13
N ALA A 33 12.85 -2.42 0.04
CA ALA A 33 12.62 -1.69 1.29
C ALA A 33 13.83 -0.81 1.65
N ASP A 34 15.04 -1.35 1.55
CA ASP A 34 16.29 -0.62 1.79
C ASP A 34 16.45 0.54 0.79
N LEU A 35 16.14 0.30 -0.50
CA LEU A 35 16.20 1.31 -1.55
C LEU A 35 15.22 2.48 -1.31
N VAL A 36 13.96 2.20 -0.97
CA VAL A 36 12.97 3.25 -0.73
C VAL A 36 13.25 4.02 0.57
N GLU A 37 13.73 3.33 1.62
CA GLU A 37 14.16 3.94 2.89
C GLU A 37 15.32 4.92 2.64
N GLU A 38 16.38 4.49 1.95
CA GLU A 38 17.52 5.34 1.62
C GLU A 38 17.12 6.53 0.75
N MET A 39 16.30 6.30 -0.27
CA MET A 39 15.85 7.33 -1.20
C MET A 39 15.06 8.42 -0.48
N ILE A 40 14.05 8.07 0.32
CA ILE A 40 13.20 9.04 1.03
C ILE A 40 14.03 9.82 2.07
N CYS A 41 14.87 9.14 2.86
CA CYS A 41 15.75 9.82 3.82
C CYS A 41 16.72 10.78 3.11
N THR A 42 17.27 10.40 1.96
CA THR A 42 18.16 11.25 1.16
C THR A 42 17.45 12.49 0.65
N VAL A 43 16.23 12.35 0.12
CA VAL A 43 15.41 13.47 -0.35
C VAL A 43 15.08 14.41 0.82
N ALA A 44 14.63 13.87 1.96
CA ALA A 44 14.33 14.66 3.15
C ALA A 44 15.55 15.46 3.63
N GLN A 45 16.71 14.80 3.73
CA GLN A 45 17.94 15.45 4.16
C GLN A 45 18.42 16.52 3.17
N LYS A 46 18.31 16.28 1.85
CA LYS A 46 18.74 17.25 0.83
C LYS A 46 17.84 18.47 0.73
N LEU A 47 16.52 18.29 0.84
CA LEU A 47 15.55 19.37 0.65
C LEU A 47 15.26 20.15 1.94
N PHE A 48 15.22 19.45 3.08
CA PHE A 48 14.81 20.03 4.37
C PHE A 48 15.94 20.09 5.40
N GLY A 49 17.08 19.46 5.14
CA GLY A 49 18.21 19.44 6.07
C GLY A 49 17.97 18.60 7.33
N THR A 50 16.88 17.83 7.38
CA THR A 50 16.46 17.06 8.56
C THR A 50 15.65 15.83 8.15
N LEU A 51 15.62 14.82 9.03
CA LEU A 51 14.73 13.67 8.95
C LEU A 51 13.43 13.85 9.76
N ILE A 52 13.26 15.00 10.42
CA ILE A 52 12.04 15.31 11.19
C ILE A 52 11.16 16.25 10.37
N ILE A 53 10.17 15.68 9.68
CA ILE A 53 9.22 16.43 8.86
C ILE A 53 8.09 16.94 9.74
N ARG A 54 7.85 18.26 9.70
CA ARG A 54 6.85 18.94 10.51
C ARG A 54 5.79 19.53 9.61
N HIS A 55 4.55 19.07 9.75
CA HIS A 55 3.41 19.68 9.07
C HIS A 55 2.88 20.79 9.94
N ARG A 56 2.57 21.91 9.30
CA ARG A 56 2.05 23.11 9.95
C ARG A 56 0.74 23.51 9.30
N ASP A 57 -0.17 24.06 10.10
CA ASP A 57 -1.35 24.72 9.57
C ASP A 57 -1.02 26.09 8.94
N THR A 58 -2.04 26.79 8.46
CA THR A 58 -1.91 28.12 7.85
C THR A 58 -1.41 29.20 8.83
N GLU A 59 -1.55 28.98 10.13
CA GLU A 59 -1.08 29.89 11.19
C GLU A 59 0.36 29.57 11.61
N GLY A 60 0.95 28.47 11.09
CA GLY A 60 2.30 28.03 11.39
C GLY A 60 2.39 27.07 12.59
N THR A 61 1.27 26.70 13.19
CA THR A 61 1.20 25.77 14.32
C THR A 61 1.51 24.36 13.84
N GLU A 62 2.39 23.65 14.55
CA GLU A 62 2.72 22.25 14.24
C GLU A 62 1.52 21.35 14.56
N ILE A 63 1.03 20.62 13.56
CA ILE A 63 -0.14 19.74 13.68
C ILE A 63 0.23 18.26 13.61
N GLN A 64 1.36 17.94 12.98
CA GLN A 64 1.85 16.58 12.82
C GLN A 64 3.38 16.61 12.69
N THR A 65 4.04 15.65 13.32
CA THR A 65 5.46 15.40 13.12
C THR A 65 5.67 13.96 12.69
N ILE A 66 6.53 13.78 11.70
CA ILE A 66 6.94 12.48 11.14
C ILE A 66 8.45 12.36 11.32
N ASN A 67 8.88 11.27 11.94
CA ASN A 67 10.28 10.96 12.16
C ASN A 67 10.77 9.92 11.16
N LEU A 68 11.54 10.36 10.17
CA LEU A 68 12.15 9.49 9.15
C LEU A 68 13.49 8.89 9.60
N THR A 69 13.85 8.98 10.89
CA THR A 69 15.11 8.42 11.40
C THR A 69 15.09 6.90 11.31
N ARG A 70 16.14 6.34 10.73
CA ARG A 70 16.34 4.91 10.49
C ARG A 70 16.83 4.18 11.76
N PRO A 71 16.61 2.86 11.88
CA PRO A 71 15.89 1.98 10.95
C PRO A 71 14.37 2.10 11.11
N TRP A 72 13.64 1.95 10.00
CA TRP A 72 12.18 1.95 10.05
C TRP A 72 11.62 0.62 10.56
N ARG A 73 10.46 0.68 11.22
CA ARG A 73 9.82 -0.50 11.79
C ARG A 73 9.40 -1.46 10.67
N ARG A 74 9.68 -2.76 10.84
CA ARG A 74 9.17 -3.85 9.99
C ARG A 74 8.32 -4.75 10.86
N VAL A 75 7.06 -4.98 10.48
CA VAL A 75 6.10 -5.73 11.30
C VAL A 75 5.05 -6.37 10.39
N SER A 76 4.52 -7.54 10.75
CA SER A 76 3.50 -8.18 9.92
C SER A 76 2.14 -7.48 10.06
N MET A 77 1.30 -7.54 9.02
CA MET A 77 -0.07 -7.02 9.08
C MET A 77 -0.87 -7.67 10.22
N ALA A 78 -0.71 -8.99 10.41
CA ALA A 78 -1.36 -9.73 11.49
C ALA A 78 -0.91 -9.25 12.88
N ASP A 79 0.38 -9.02 13.09
CA ASP A 79 0.90 -8.52 14.38
C ASP A 79 0.39 -7.11 14.67
N LEU A 80 0.32 -6.22 13.68
CA LEU A 80 -0.26 -4.88 13.85
C LEU A 80 -1.73 -4.93 14.25
N VAL A 81 -2.50 -5.84 13.64
CA VAL A 81 -3.90 -6.06 13.98
C VAL A 81 -4.03 -6.61 15.40
N GLU A 82 -3.21 -7.58 15.78
CA GLU A 82 -3.20 -8.14 17.14
C GLU A 82 -2.83 -7.08 18.18
N GLU A 83 -1.79 -6.27 17.95
CA GLU A 83 -1.37 -5.18 18.84
C GLU A 83 -2.49 -4.18 19.11
N ARG A 84 -3.29 -3.86 18.08
CA ARG A 84 -4.35 -2.84 18.18
C ARG A 84 -5.66 -3.38 18.74
N THR A 85 -5.99 -4.64 18.45
CA THR A 85 -7.34 -5.19 18.67
C THR A 85 -7.38 -6.39 19.62
N GLY A 86 -6.22 -7.00 19.92
CA GLY A 86 -6.11 -8.27 20.63
C GLY A 86 -6.64 -9.47 19.83
N TRP A 87 -6.97 -9.30 18.55
CA TRP A 87 -7.33 -10.40 17.68
C TRP A 87 -6.08 -11.04 17.09
N LYS A 88 -5.77 -12.26 17.56
CA LYS A 88 -4.75 -13.10 16.96
C LYS A 88 -5.30 -13.75 15.69
N PHE A 89 -4.77 -13.35 14.55
CA PHE A 89 -5.17 -13.92 13.26
C PHE A 89 -4.67 -15.36 13.13
N ASP A 90 -5.58 -16.29 12.83
CA ASP A 90 -5.32 -17.73 12.73
C ASP A 90 -5.72 -18.32 11.36
N GLN A 91 -5.89 -17.45 10.36
CA GLN A 91 -6.34 -17.79 9.00
C GLN A 91 -7.73 -18.45 8.94
N GLN A 92 -8.52 -18.39 10.02
CA GLN A 92 -9.90 -18.84 10.03
C GLN A 92 -10.86 -17.66 9.88
N PRO A 93 -12.08 -17.89 9.35
CA PRO A 93 -13.10 -16.85 9.28
C PRO A 93 -13.47 -16.35 10.68
N LEU A 94 -13.68 -15.05 10.79
CA LEU A 94 -14.16 -14.43 12.02
C LEU A 94 -15.51 -15.02 12.47
N THR A 95 -15.65 -15.20 13.78
CA THR A 95 -16.95 -15.47 14.40
C THR A 95 -17.76 -14.18 14.52
N ASN A 96 -19.10 -14.28 14.57
CA ASN A 96 -19.97 -13.10 14.76
C ASN A 96 -19.60 -12.29 16.01
N ALA A 97 -19.26 -12.95 17.12
CA ALA A 97 -18.84 -12.28 18.34
C ALA A 97 -17.57 -11.44 18.11
N ARG A 98 -16.58 -11.98 17.39
CA ARG A 98 -15.36 -11.23 17.07
C ARG A 98 -15.60 -10.08 16.09
N ILE A 99 -16.51 -10.26 15.13
CA ILE A 99 -16.93 -9.17 14.22
C ILE A 99 -17.49 -8.00 15.02
N ASP A 100 -18.36 -8.27 15.99
CA ASP A 100 -18.95 -7.21 16.83
C ASP A 100 -17.90 -6.51 17.69
N GLU A 101 -16.94 -7.26 18.27
CA GLU A 101 -15.80 -6.71 19.00
C GLU A 101 -14.93 -5.78 18.12
N LEU A 102 -14.63 -6.19 16.88
CA LEU A 102 -13.82 -5.39 15.95
C LEU A 102 -14.56 -4.12 15.51
N ARG A 103 -15.86 -4.20 15.25
CA ARG A 103 -16.69 -3.02 14.92
C ARG A 103 -16.73 -2.00 16.05
N ALA A 104 -16.69 -2.46 17.31
CA ALA A 104 -16.61 -1.56 18.46
C ALA A 104 -15.31 -0.73 18.46
N HIS A 105 -14.19 -1.29 17.99
CA HIS A 105 -12.93 -0.55 17.83
C HIS A 105 -13.01 0.53 16.75
N ASN A 106 -13.90 0.39 15.76
CA ASN A 106 -14.12 1.38 14.70
C ASN A 106 -15.18 2.45 15.05
N HIS A 107 -15.47 2.64 16.34
CA HIS A 107 -16.51 3.57 16.82
C HIS A 107 -17.89 3.34 16.17
N GLY A 108 -18.21 2.08 15.81
CA GLY A 108 -19.47 1.73 15.17
C GLY A 108 -19.59 2.12 13.69
N LYS A 109 -18.49 2.53 13.04
CA LYS A 109 -18.44 2.71 11.58
C LYS A 109 -18.42 1.36 10.87
N ASP A 110 -18.94 1.35 9.65
CA ASP A 110 -19.02 0.14 8.84
C ASP A 110 -17.64 -0.49 8.58
N MET A 111 -17.58 -1.80 8.76
CA MET A 111 -16.47 -2.68 8.35
C MET A 111 -17.05 -3.86 7.57
N LYS A 112 -16.50 -4.13 6.39
CA LYS A 112 -16.93 -5.22 5.50
C LYS A 112 -16.27 -6.56 5.88
N LEU A 113 -16.71 -7.17 6.97
CA LEU A 113 -16.12 -8.41 7.51
C LEU A 113 -16.82 -9.71 7.05
N ALA A 114 -17.61 -9.68 5.98
CA ALA A 114 -18.34 -10.84 5.47
C ALA A 114 -17.54 -11.69 4.45
N GLY A 115 -16.28 -11.32 4.17
CA GLY A 115 -15.41 -11.99 3.20
C GLY A 115 -14.60 -13.16 3.77
N THR A 116 -13.63 -13.60 2.97
CA THR A 116 -12.60 -14.57 3.33
C THR A 116 -11.71 -14.07 4.48
N PRO A 117 -10.97 -14.97 5.17
CA PRO A 117 -10.04 -14.55 6.23
C PRO A 117 -9.02 -13.50 5.77
N ALA A 118 -8.57 -13.58 4.51
CA ALA A 118 -7.67 -12.60 3.90
C ALA A 118 -8.32 -11.21 3.80
N GLU A 119 -9.52 -11.13 3.23
CA GLU A 119 -10.29 -9.89 3.11
C GLU A 119 -10.64 -9.30 4.49
N GLN A 120 -10.96 -10.16 5.47
CA GLN A 120 -11.20 -9.75 6.85
C GLN A 120 -9.97 -9.11 7.49
N LEU A 121 -8.78 -9.72 7.31
CA LEU A 121 -7.54 -9.17 7.86
C LEU A 121 -7.22 -7.79 7.26
N VAL A 122 -7.32 -7.66 5.93
CA VAL A 122 -7.07 -6.40 5.22
C VAL A 122 -8.08 -5.32 5.64
N GLU A 123 -9.37 -5.62 5.68
CA GLU A 123 -10.40 -4.66 6.10
C GLU A 123 -10.15 -4.18 7.54
N VAL A 124 -9.73 -5.07 8.45
CA VAL A 124 -9.38 -4.66 9.83
C VAL A 124 -8.16 -3.75 9.84
N TYR A 125 -7.11 -4.09 9.10
CA TYR A 125 -5.92 -3.27 8.97
C TYR A 125 -6.24 -1.87 8.43
N GLU A 126 -6.93 -1.78 7.29
CA GLU A 126 -7.26 -0.50 6.65
C GLU A 126 -8.08 0.43 7.56
N LYS A 127 -9.09 -0.12 8.25
CA LYS A 127 -10.03 0.69 9.05
C LYS A 127 -9.46 1.10 10.40
N LEU A 128 -8.63 0.25 11.01
CA LEU A 128 -8.23 0.43 12.41
C LEU A 128 -6.74 0.76 12.61
N ILE A 129 -5.88 0.40 11.66
CA ILE A 129 -4.42 0.47 11.82
C ILE A 129 -3.84 1.53 10.87
N GLU A 130 -4.10 1.46 9.56
CA GLU A 130 -3.32 2.23 8.56
C GLU A 130 -3.21 3.72 8.93
N SER A 131 -4.33 4.37 9.20
CA SER A 131 -4.39 5.80 9.56
C SER A 131 -3.61 6.20 10.82
N THR A 132 -3.22 5.23 11.65
CA THR A 132 -2.46 5.45 12.89
C THR A 132 -0.94 5.37 12.70
N LEU A 133 -0.48 4.87 11.55
CA LEU A 133 0.94 4.70 11.24
C LEU A 133 1.54 6.04 10.78
N ILE A 134 1.96 6.86 11.74
CA ILE A 134 2.52 8.20 11.49
C ILE A 134 3.97 8.12 11.01
N ASP A 135 4.84 7.54 11.82
CA ASP A 135 6.23 7.31 11.45
C ASP A 135 6.33 6.13 10.47
N PRO A 136 7.40 6.04 9.68
CA PRO A 136 7.53 5.00 8.66
C PRO A 136 7.45 3.58 9.22
N CYS A 137 6.57 2.79 8.61
CA CYS A 137 6.33 1.40 8.97
C CYS A 137 6.21 0.56 7.70
N PHE A 138 7.11 -0.41 7.55
CA PHE A 138 6.99 -1.46 6.55
C PHE A 138 6.04 -2.54 7.08
N VAL A 139 4.84 -2.59 6.54
CA VAL A 139 3.83 -3.60 6.83
C VAL A 139 4.09 -4.80 5.93
N THR A 140 4.48 -5.91 6.54
CA THR A 140 4.92 -7.12 5.84
C THR A 140 3.85 -8.22 5.93
N ARG A 141 4.04 -9.30 5.16
CA ARG A 141 3.16 -10.49 5.19
C ARG A 141 1.69 -10.14 4.97
N VAL A 142 1.40 -9.48 3.86
CA VAL A 142 0.01 -9.27 3.37
C VAL A 142 -0.49 -10.60 2.78
N PRO A 143 -1.79 -10.96 2.90
CA PRO A 143 -2.29 -12.21 2.32
C PRO A 143 -2.00 -12.31 0.82
N SER A 144 -1.42 -13.42 0.36
CA SER A 144 -0.91 -13.53 -1.01
C SER A 144 -2.00 -13.42 -2.08
N VAL A 145 -3.23 -13.80 -1.73
CA VAL A 145 -4.39 -13.72 -2.63
C VAL A 145 -4.77 -12.28 -2.99
N ILE A 146 -4.32 -11.30 -2.19
CA ILE A 146 -4.53 -9.87 -2.43
C ILE A 146 -3.47 -9.31 -3.38
N ILE A 147 -2.29 -9.93 -3.44
CA ILE A 147 -1.14 -9.47 -4.24
C ILE A 147 -0.72 -10.59 -5.21
N PRO A 148 -1.46 -10.80 -6.31
CA PRO A 148 -1.31 -11.98 -7.18
C PRO A 148 0.00 -12.02 -7.98
N LEU A 149 0.76 -10.92 -8.00
CA LEU A 149 2.06 -10.80 -8.67
C LEU A 149 3.24 -11.04 -7.71
N ALA A 150 3.00 -11.07 -6.40
CA ALA A 150 4.05 -11.29 -5.42
C ALA A 150 4.31 -12.78 -5.22
N ARG A 151 5.58 -13.13 -5.01
CA ARG A 151 5.97 -14.46 -4.54
C ARG A 151 5.36 -14.73 -3.18
N LYS A 152 4.88 -15.95 -2.95
CA LYS A 152 4.43 -16.40 -1.63
C LYS A 152 5.60 -16.59 -0.67
N CYS A 153 5.39 -16.32 0.61
CA CYS A 153 6.39 -16.64 1.64
C CYS A 153 6.66 -18.14 1.65
N GLN A 154 7.93 -18.52 1.82
CA GLN A 154 8.35 -19.92 1.80
C GLN A 154 7.90 -20.70 3.06
N ASP A 155 7.82 -20.01 4.20
CA ASP A 155 7.43 -20.59 5.49
C ASP A 155 5.91 -20.67 5.66
N ASP A 156 5.16 -19.70 5.14
CA ASP A 156 3.70 -19.67 5.17
C ASP A 156 3.11 -19.09 3.87
N PRO A 157 2.71 -19.95 2.92
CA PRO A 157 2.17 -19.53 1.63
C PRO A 157 0.85 -18.78 1.67
N PHE A 158 0.21 -18.62 2.84
CA PHE A 158 -0.94 -17.73 3.01
C PHE A 158 -0.53 -16.25 2.78
N PHE A 159 0.74 -15.93 3.03
CA PHE A 159 1.27 -14.57 2.93
C PHE A 159 2.21 -14.40 1.73
N ALA A 160 2.35 -13.17 1.26
CA ALA A 160 3.30 -12.77 0.23
C ALA A 160 4.62 -12.22 0.82
N ASP A 161 5.71 -12.43 0.09
CA ASP A 161 7.02 -11.80 0.32
C ASP A 161 6.98 -10.34 -0.12
N VAL A 162 6.36 -9.50 0.71
CA VAL A 162 5.98 -8.11 0.38
C VAL A 162 6.19 -7.17 1.57
N TYR A 163 6.29 -5.88 1.25
CA TYR A 163 6.01 -4.78 2.15
C TYR A 163 4.99 -3.80 1.54
N GLU A 164 4.21 -3.16 2.41
CA GLU A 164 3.52 -1.90 2.16
C GLU A 164 4.12 -0.86 3.11
N LEU A 165 4.76 0.17 2.56
CA LEU A 165 5.33 1.25 3.35
C LEU A 165 4.22 2.26 3.66
N ALA A 166 3.81 2.31 4.92
CA ALA A 166 2.91 3.32 5.44
C ALA A 166 3.69 4.46 6.10
N ILE A 167 3.36 5.70 5.76
CA ILE A 167 3.86 6.92 6.42
C ILE A 167 2.72 7.93 6.48
N ASN A 168 2.56 8.59 7.62
CA ASN A 168 1.52 9.60 7.82
C ASN A 168 0.09 9.09 7.57
N GLY A 169 -0.18 7.85 7.98
CA GLY A 169 -1.50 7.25 7.94
C GLY A 169 -1.99 6.88 6.53
N GLN A 170 -1.06 6.57 5.62
CA GLN A 170 -1.34 6.16 4.24
C GLN A 170 -0.19 5.34 3.66
N GLU A 171 -0.52 4.43 2.73
CA GLU A 171 0.45 3.76 1.87
C GLU A 171 1.19 4.76 0.94
N ILE A 172 2.52 4.68 0.94
CA ILE A 172 3.45 5.48 0.13
C ILE A 172 4.11 4.63 -0.98
N SER A 173 4.48 3.40 -0.66
CA SER A 173 5.22 2.51 -1.56
C SER A 173 4.88 1.05 -1.27
N PRO A 174 4.29 0.32 -2.21
CA PRO A 174 4.30 -1.14 -2.19
C PRO A 174 5.60 -1.67 -2.79
N GLY A 175 6.08 -2.81 -2.30
CA GLY A 175 7.17 -3.54 -2.95
C GLY A 175 7.25 -5.00 -2.52
N TYR A 176 7.63 -5.89 -3.45
CA TYR A 176 7.57 -7.34 -3.26
C TYR A 176 8.71 -8.06 -3.97
N SER A 177 8.94 -9.30 -3.56
CA SER A 177 9.68 -10.26 -4.37
C SER A 177 8.75 -10.74 -5.49
N GLU A 178 9.18 -10.58 -6.73
CA GLU A 178 8.37 -10.88 -7.92
C GLU A 178 8.07 -12.37 -8.04
N LEU A 179 6.83 -12.70 -8.41
CA LEU A 179 6.47 -14.05 -8.81
C LEU A 179 7.03 -14.33 -10.21
N ASN A 180 8.06 -15.19 -10.27
CA ASN A 180 8.73 -15.54 -11.52
C ASN A 180 8.40 -16.97 -12.02
N ASP A 181 7.49 -17.68 -11.34
CA ASP A 181 6.98 -18.98 -11.80
C ASP A 181 5.78 -18.76 -12.74
N PRO A 182 5.90 -19.09 -14.05
CA PRO A 182 4.86 -18.81 -15.04
C PRO A 182 3.60 -19.64 -14.82
N ASP A 183 3.70 -20.85 -14.27
CA ASP A 183 2.55 -21.74 -14.06
C ASP A 183 1.73 -21.23 -12.87
N VAL A 184 2.40 -20.84 -11.78
CA VAL A 184 1.74 -20.22 -10.63
C VAL A 184 1.14 -18.87 -11.00
N GLN A 185 1.82 -18.06 -11.81
CA GLN A 185 1.29 -16.77 -12.26
C GLN A 185 0.04 -16.94 -13.13
N ALA A 186 0.02 -17.94 -14.02
CA ALA A 186 -1.14 -18.26 -14.82
C ALA A 186 -2.33 -18.71 -13.96
N ASP A 187 -2.08 -19.50 -12.91
CA ASP A 187 -3.13 -19.88 -11.95
C ASP A 187 -3.65 -18.69 -11.16
N ASN A 188 -2.78 -17.77 -10.72
CA ASN A 188 -3.20 -16.54 -10.04
C ASN A 188 -4.08 -15.67 -10.96
N PHE A 189 -3.75 -15.55 -12.24
CA PHE A 189 -4.58 -14.81 -13.21
C PHE A 189 -5.96 -15.43 -13.41
N ARG A 190 -6.09 -16.76 -13.39
CA ARG A 190 -7.40 -17.44 -13.49
C ARG A 190 -8.26 -17.25 -12.24
N HIS A 191 -7.64 -17.04 -11.09
CA HIS A 191 -8.30 -17.01 -9.79
C HIS A 191 -8.22 -15.63 -9.12
N GLN A 192 -8.06 -14.54 -9.89
CA GLN A 192 -8.02 -13.19 -9.34
C GLN A 192 -9.25 -12.92 -8.47
N VAL A 193 -9.01 -12.67 -7.19
CA VAL A 193 -10.01 -12.25 -6.22
C VAL A 193 -10.09 -10.73 -6.28
N GLY A 194 -11.29 -10.17 -6.39
CA GLY A 194 -11.50 -8.73 -6.51
C GLY A 194 -12.83 -8.39 -7.16
N ASP A 195 -13.11 -7.09 -7.30
CA ASP A 195 -14.29 -6.64 -8.03
C ASP A 195 -14.18 -7.04 -9.50
N LYS A 196 -15.29 -7.43 -10.13
CA LYS A 196 -15.27 -7.91 -11.53
C LYS A 196 -14.77 -6.83 -12.49
N ASP A 197 -14.96 -5.57 -12.13
CA ASP A 197 -14.54 -4.41 -12.91
C ASP A 197 -13.03 -4.11 -12.78
N GLU A 198 -12.33 -4.71 -11.79
CA GLU A 198 -10.89 -4.55 -11.54
C GLU A 198 -10.08 -5.80 -11.92
N GLN A 199 -10.72 -6.89 -12.33
CA GLN A 199 -10.02 -8.08 -12.80
C GLN A 199 -9.20 -7.77 -14.06
N GLN A 200 -7.90 -8.02 -13.97
CA GLN A 200 -6.99 -7.83 -15.10
C GLN A 200 -7.20 -8.95 -16.11
N GLN A 201 -7.23 -8.60 -17.40
CA GLN A 201 -7.22 -9.61 -18.46
C GLN A 201 -5.92 -10.42 -18.39
N VAL A 202 -6.02 -11.72 -18.69
CA VAL A 202 -4.84 -12.59 -18.75
C VAL A 202 -3.90 -12.08 -19.84
N ASP A 203 -2.71 -11.65 -19.44
CA ASP A 203 -1.66 -11.23 -20.36
C ASP A 203 -0.81 -12.43 -20.77
N GLU A 204 -1.16 -13.04 -21.91
CA GLU A 204 -0.47 -14.20 -22.47
C GLU A 204 0.96 -13.88 -22.91
N ASP A 205 1.24 -12.63 -23.30
CA ASP A 205 2.59 -12.19 -23.69
C ASP A 205 3.48 -12.08 -22.46
N PHE A 206 2.95 -11.55 -21.34
CA PHE A 206 3.64 -11.55 -20.05
C PHE A 206 3.95 -12.96 -19.55
N LEU A 207 2.97 -13.87 -19.58
CA LEU A 207 3.19 -15.28 -19.22
C LEU A 207 4.23 -15.94 -20.14
N THR A 208 4.21 -15.61 -21.43
CA THR A 208 5.20 -16.10 -22.39
C THR A 208 6.60 -15.55 -22.07
N ALA A 209 6.72 -14.29 -21.69
CA ALA A 209 7.99 -13.69 -21.26
C ALA A 209 8.55 -14.38 -20.01
N LEU A 210 7.71 -14.66 -19.00
CA LEU A 210 8.12 -15.40 -17.80
C LEU A 210 8.69 -16.79 -18.12
N LYS A 211 8.12 -17.50 -19.11
CA LYS A 211 8.60 -18.82 -19.55
C LYS A 211 10.00 -18.80 -20.17
N TYR A 212 10.48 -17.67 -20.67
CA TYR A 212 11.88 -17.55 -21.12
C TYR A 212 12.87 -17.46 -19.97
N GLY A 213 12.39 -17.25 -18.74
CA GLY A 213 13.18 -17.26 -17.51
C GLY A 213 13.43 -15.86 -16.95
N MET A 214 12.53 -15.41 -16.08
CA MET A 214 12.76 -14.23 -15.25
C MET A 214 13.62 -14.61 -14.03
N PRO A 215 14.77 -13.93 -13.79
CA PRO A 215 15.55 -14.18 -12.59
C PRO A 215 14.73 -13.84 -11.33
N PRO A 216 15.11 -14.34 -10.13
CA PRO A 216 14.59 -13.79 -8.89
C PRO A 216 14.76 -12.27 -8.92
N ALA A 217 13.72 -11.51 -8.56
CA ALA A 217 13.76 -10.06 -8.61
C ALA A 217 12.93 -9.45 -7.49
N GLY A 218 13.30 -8.24 -7.08
CA GLY A 218 12.47 -7.36 -6.26
C GLY A 218 11.88 -6.27 -7.14
N GLY A 219 10.63 -5.91 -6.90
CA GLY A 219 9.97 -4.77 -7.52
C GLY A 219 9.35 -3.85 -6.48
N MET A 220 9.27 -2.56 -6.80
CA MET A 220 8.55 -1.58 -5.99
C MET A 220 7.86 -0.52 -6.83
N GLY A 221 6.80 0.04 -6.28
CA GLY A 221 6.19 1.29 -6.71
C GLY A 221 6.38 2.38 -5.65
N LEU A 222 6.45 3.64 -6.07
CA LEU A 222 6.45 4.80 -5.18
C LEU A 222 5.51 5.87 -5.74
N GLY A 223 4.46 6.19 -4.99
CA GLY A 223 3.53 7.27 -5.33
C GLY A 223 4.19 8.63 -5.11
N ILE A 224 4.55 9.33 -6.19
CA ILE A 224 5.26 10.61 -6.11
C ILE A 224 4.39 11.71 -5.54
N ASP A 225 3.12 11.79 -5.95
CA ASP A 225 2.19 12.81 -5.44
C ASP A 225 2.00 12.64 -3.91
N ARG A 226 1.83 11.39 -3.43
CA ARG A 226 1.72 11.10 -1.99
C ARG A 226 3.02 11.39 -1.23
N LEU A 227 4.18 11.08 -1.81
CA LEU A 227 5.48 11.44 -1.23
C LEU A 227 5.62 12.97 -1.09
N VAL A 228 5.25 13.73 -2.12
CA VAL A 228 5.30 15.20 -2.08
C VAL A 228 4.32 15.74 -1.04
N MET A 229 3.11 15.18 -0.93
CA MET A 229 2.16 15.55 0.14
C MET A 229 2.77 15.32 1.52
N MET A 230 3.36 14.14 1.75
CA MET A 230 3.99 13.79 3.02
C MET A 230 5.16 14.72 3.35
N LEU A 231 6.01 15.07 2.39
CA LEU A 231 7.16 15.93 2.63
C LEU A 231 6.77 17.41 2.82
N THR A 232 5.69 17.87 2.19
CA THR A 232 5.27 19.29 2.24
C THR A 232 4.20 19.57 3.29
N GLY A 233 3.51 18.54 3.80
CA GLY A 233 2.35 18.69 4.67
C GLY A 233 1.06 19.08 3.94
N ALA A 234 1.03 18.98 2.61
CA ALA A 234 -0.18 19.22 1.83
C ALA A 234 -1.29 18.22 2.22
N GLN A 235 -2.47 18.76 2.53
CA GLN A 235 -3.61 17.95 2.98
C GLN A 235 -4.41 17.33 1.83
N SER A 236 -4.22 17.84 0.61
CA SER A 236 -4.92 17.39 -0.59
C SER A 236 -3.92 17.14 -1.73
N ILE A 237 -4.12 16.05 -2.46
CA ILE A 237 -3.35 15.72 -3.67
C ILE A 237 -3.46 16.80 -4.74
N ARG A 238 -4.52 17.60 -4.70
CA ARG A 238 -4.73 18.74 -5.60
C ARG A 238 -3.71 19.86 -5.38
N ASP A 239 -3.13 19.94 -4.19
CA ASP A 239 -2.16 20.99 -3.85
C ASP A 239 -0.75 20.65 -4.38
N VAL A 240 -0.55 19.41 -4.85
CA VAL A 240 0.74 18.92 -5.36
C VAL A 240 0.69 18.58 -6.86
N ILE A 241 -0.47 18.71 -7.50
CA ILE A 241 -0.67 18.56 -8.95
C ILE A 241 -1.03 19.94 -9.52
N LEU A 242 -0.29 20.40 -10.54
CA LEU A 242 -0.50 21.73 -11.14
C LEU A 242 -1.91 21.94 -11.70
N PHE A 243 -2.48 20.91 -12.34
CA PHE A 243 -3.80 20.93 -12.96
C PHE A 243 -4.59 19.68 -12.53
N PRO A 244 -5.13 19.64 -11.29
CA PRO A 244 -5.84 18.48 -10.79
C PRO A 244 -7.22 18.35 -11.46
N LEU A 245 -7.75 17.13 -11.54
CA LEU A 245 -9.09 16.94 -12.09
C LEU A 245 -10.14 17.53 -11.14
N MET A 246 -10.94 18.44 -11.67
CA MET A 246 -12.02 19.09 -10.95
C MET A 246 -13.36 18.57 -11.44
N ARG A 247 -14.36 18.53 -10.54
CA ARG A 247 -15.73 18.27 -10.96
C ARG A 247 -16.21 19.46 -11.81
N PRO A 248 -16.83 19.22 -12.98
CA PRO A 248 -17.42 20.30 -13.77
C PRO A 248 -18.43 21.11 -12.95
N GLU A 249 -18.53 22.41 -13.24
CA GLU A 249 -19.61 23.23 -12.69
C GLU A 249 -20.96 22.70 -13.20
N ALA A 250 -21.94 22.57 -12.30
CA ALA A 250 -23.27 22.11 -12.65
C ALA A 250 -23.90 23.07 -13.68
N GLY A 251 -24.07 22.59 -14.93
CA GLY A 251 -24.72 23.34 -16.00
C GLY A 251 -23.91 23.50 -17.29
N ARG A 252 -22.64 23.10 -17.34
CA ARG A 252 -21.88 22.99 -18.60
C ARG A 252 -21.83 21.54 -19.06
N ASN A 253 -22.90 21.12 -19.72
CA ASN A 253 -22.82 20.04 -20.69
C ASN A 253 -22.41 20.69 -22.02
N GLU A 254 -21.12 20.67 -22.31
CA GLU A 254 -20.61 20.82 -23.69
C GLU A 254 -20.07 19.48 -24.15
#